data_AF-A0A5B9Y753-F1
#
_entry.id   AF-A0A5B9Y753-F1
#
_cell.length_a   1.000
_cell.length_b   1.000
_cell.length_c   1.000
_cell.angle_alpha   90.00
_cell.angle_beta   90.00
_cell.angle_gamma   90.00
#
_symmetry.space_group_name_H-M   'P 1'
#
loop_
_entity.id
_entity.type
_entity.pdbx_description
1 polymer ?
#
loop_
_entity_poly.entity_id
_entity_poly.type
_entity_poly.pdbx_seq_one_letter_code
_entity_poly.pdbx_strand_id
1 'polypeptide(L)'
;MSKGKKTELFDYQPSNPRDPKMPTLTVDFDEQQVEKETESWNPESNFESSTKKEVESKKPEVIGSNNKAKQGAKSIIDRLKAIKDEAEGKPKEKEGPSELVMPDPNSENRLYAGYRPSASSASPVKRDAQTLIKNSHKQAREKLKPQEIEKIVKFFKHKVVKINRTEVVLKNNKYGFEIYNNNVDGRWWVAATCHEELWNPRKQNYISFWSGNTFIGYGQATLKETLEKAEELMNYGRTGNIIWKDFAVDWNEKGNRFIASNTARKFTWKEYQKIVKWYDENKIWILVKQQGVVDYEDLMNETKAKKARGEKINPMTSVQAKLLDPPRKAQFLFGYPVKDPKYKGEDYANPENKLYEIGFAYAE
;
A
#
# COMPACT_ATOMS: atom_id res chain seq x y z
N MET A 1 9.67 53.04 1.66
CA MET A 1 8.27 52.55 1.66
C MET A 1 7.72 52.66 0.25
N SER A 2 7.32 51.55 -0.36
CA SER A 2 6.53 51.53 -1.59
C SER A 2 5.65 50.29 -1.51
N LYS A 3 4.34 50.53 -1.48
CA LYS A 3 3.29 49.53 -1.21
C LYS A 3 3.13 48.60 -2.41
N GLY A 4 2.93 47.31 -2.14
CA GLY A 4 2.81 46.27 -3.15
C GLY A 4 1.60 46.43 -4.07
N LYS A 5 1.81 46.13 -5.35
CA LYS A 5 0.74 45.87 -6.32
C LYS A 5 0.12 44.50 -6.03
N LYS A 6 -1.02 44.48 -5.36
CA LYS A 6 -2.00 43.38 -5.41
C LYS A 6 -3.19 43.91 -6.20
N THR A 7 -3.44 43.36 -7.40
CA THR A 7 -4.72 43.28 -8.12
C THR A 7 -4.46 43.20 -9.63
N GLU A 8 -4.17 42.01 -10.16
CA GLU A 8 -4.36 41.73 -11.59
C GLU A 8 -5.08 40.39 -11.83
N LEU A 9 -5.23 39.54 -10.79
CA LEU A 9 -5.92 38.24 -10.92
C LEU A 9 -7.46 38.36 -10.91
N PHE A 10 -8.00 39.48 -10.44
CA PHE A 10 -9.44 39.66 -10.19
C PHE A 10 -10.16 40.53 -11.24
N ASP A 11 -9.43 41.11 -12.19
CA ASP A 11 -9.99 42.00 -13.24
C ASP A 11 -9.98 41.33 -14.63
N TYR A 12 -10.15 40.01 -14.70
CA TYR A 12 -10.30 39.33 -15.98
C TYR A 12 -11.69 39.62 -16.58
N GLN A 13 -11.74 40.42 -17.64
CA GLN A 13 -12.92 40.53 -18.50
C GLN A 13 -12.71 39.65 -19.75
N PRO A 14 -13.66 38.74 -20.07
CA PRO A 14 -13.59 37.96 -21.29
C PRO A 14 -13.66 38.87 -22.51
N SER A 15 -12.86 38.58 -23.53
CA SER A 15 -12.83 39.34 -24.79
C SER A 15 -14.13 39.23 -25.60
N ASN A 16 -15.00 38.26 -25.30
CA ASN A 16 -16.35 38.18 -25.84
C ASN A 16 -17.35 37.76 -24.74
N PRO A 17 -18.20 38.67 -24.24
CA PRO A 17 -19.16 38.39 -23.17
C PRO A 17 -20.30 37.43 -23.56
N ARG A 18 -20.42 37.06 -24.84
CA ARG A 18 -21.50 36.21 -25.38
C ARG A 18 -21.00 34.86 -25.91
N ASP A 19 -19.88 34.36 -25.41
CA ASP A 19 -19.39 33.03 -25.80
C ASP A 19 -20.31 31.92 -25.27
N PRO A 20 -20.96 31.11 -26.13
CA PRO A 20 -21.84 30.03 -25.72
C PRO A 20 -21.11 28.86 -25.03
N LYS A 21 -19.77 28.83 -25.03
CA LYS A 21 -18.95 27.86 -24.29
C LYS A 21 -18.56 28.32 -22.89
N MET A 22 -18.99 29.52 -22.47
CA MET A 22 -18.69 30.06 -21.16
C MET A 22 -19.55 29.34 -20.09
N PRO A 23 -18.94 28.77 -19.03
CA PRO A 23 -19.70 28.17 -17.95
C PRO A 23 -20.44 29.25 -17.15
N THR A 24 -21.78 29.16 -17.09
CA THR A 24 -22.62 30.04 -16.27
C THR A 24 -22.70 29.50 -14.84
N LEU A 25 -22.25 30.30 -13.86
CA LEU A 25 -22.52 30.07 -12.44
C LEU A 25 -23.89 30.64 -12.10
N THR A 26 -24.95 29.83 -12.20
CA THR A 26 -26.22 30.13 -11.53
C THR A 26 -26.06 29.75 -10.07
N VAL A 27 -25.98 30.77 -9.20
CA VAL A 27 -25.97 30.59 -7.75
C VAL A 27 -27.40 30.83 -7.28
N ASP A 28 -28.11 29.75 -6.94
CA ASP A 28 -29.39 29.83 -6.26
C ASP A 28 -29.12 30.18 -4.79
N PHE A 29 -29.11 31.48 -4.49
CA PHE A 29 -29.15 32.02 -3.14
C PHE A 29 -30.62 32.22 -2.74
N ASP A 30 -31.18 31.27 -2.01
CA ASP A 30 -32.36 31.54 -1.18
C ASP A 30 -31.89 32.20 0.13
N GLU A 31 -31.81 33.53 0.11
CA GLU A 31 -31.70 34.35 1.33
C GLU A 31 -33.09 34.56 1.94
N GLN A 32 -33.60 33.58 2.68
CA GLN A 32 -34.53 33.85 3.77
C GLN A 32 -34.22 32.92 4.96
N GLN A 33 -34.08 33.53 6.15
CA GLN A 33 -33.77 32.94 7.45
C GLN A 33 -32.29 32.85 7.84
N VAL A 34 -31.62 34.01 7.89
CA VAL A 34 -30.61 34.26 8.93
C VAL A 34 -31.28 35.12 10.00
N GLU A 35 -31.72 34.49 11.08
CA GLU A 35 -31.73 35.04 12.44
C GLU A 35 -32.44 34.05 13.37
N LYS A 36 -31.66 33.15 13.99
CA LYS A 36 -31.65 32.90 15.44
C LYS A 36 -30.86 31.63 15.79
N GLU A 37 -30.17 31.74 16.91
CA GLU A 37 -29.77 30.64 17.80
C GLU A 37 -28.55 29.81 17.38
N THR A 38 -27.39 30.37 17.75
CA THR A 38 -26.43 29.64 18.59
C THR A 38 -27.15 28.93 19.74
N GLU A 39 -27.19 27.59 19.76
CA GLU A 39 -27.05 26.75 20.98
C GLU A 39 -27.12 25.24 20.68
N SER A 40 -26.19 24.50 21.29
CA SER A 40 -26.20 23.06 21.61
C SER A 40 -26.71 22.03 20.59
N TRP A 41 -25.80 21.24 20.01
CA TRP A 41 -26.15 19.93 19.45
C TRP A 41 -26.00 18.85 20.54
N ASN A 42 -27.12 18.28 20.96
CA ASN A 42 -27.23 17.20 21.94
C ASN A 42 -27.46 15.87 21.19
N PRO A 43 -26.58 14.86 21.28
CA PRO A 43 -26.71 13.62 20.52
C PRO A 43 -27.48 12.56 21.34
N GLU A 44 -28.72 12.87 21.69
CA GLU A 44 -29.67 11.88 22.26
C GLU A 44 -31.07 12.17 21.73
N SER A 45 -31.36 11.73 20.51
CA SER A 45 -32.71 11.37 20.05
C SER A 45 -32.62 10.87 18.61
N ASN A 46 -32.53 9.55 18.47
CA ASN A 46 -33.19 8.77 17.40
C ASN A 46 -32.82 7.30 17.62
N PHE A 47 -33.30 6.79 18.76
CA PHE A 47 -33.54 5.37 18.95
C PHE A 47 -35.06 5.19 18.94
N GLU A 48 -35.52 4.14 18.24
CA GLU A 48 -36.92 3.67 18.12
C GLU A 48 -37.85 4.49 17.19
N SER A 49 -38.72 3.91 16.36
CA SER A 49 -39.09 2.52 16.06
C SER A 49 -40.01 2.50 14.82
N SER A 50 -40.24 1.29 14.26
CA SER A 50 -41.48 0.86 13.58
C SER A 50 -41.70 1.34 12.11
N THR A 51 -42.26 0.59 11.14
CA THR A 51 -42.98 -0.69 11.10
C THR A 51 -43.09 -1.17 9.63
N LYS A 52 -43.31 -2.48 9.47
CA LYS A 52 -43.65 -3.23 8.23
C LYS A 52 -44.71 -2.57 7.32
N LYS A 53 -44.59 -2.76 6.00
CA LYS A 53 -45.71 -2.96 5.06
C LYS A 53 -45.31 -3.89 3.91
N GLU A 54 -46.08 -4.97 3.76
CA GLU A 54 -46.12 -5.89 2.61
C GLU A 54 -46.65 -5.19 1.35
N VAL A 55 -46.16 -5.57 0.17
CA VAL A 55 -46.92 -5.49 -1.09
C VAL A 55 -46.67 -6.75 -1.93
N GLU A 56 -47.78 -7.21 -2.52
CA GLU A 56 -48.08 -8.48 -3.13
C GLU A 56 -47.28 -8.92 -4.37
N SER A 57 -47.27 -10.25 -4.48
CA SER A 57 -46.88 -11.09 -5.61
C SER A 57 -47.69 -10.88 -6.89
N LYS A 58 -47.00 -10.83 -8.04
CA LYS A 58 -47.50 -11.32 -9.33
C LYS A 58 -46.50 -12.32 -9.94
N LYS A 59 -47.00 -13.50 -10.29
CA LYS A 59 -46.25 -14.59 -10.94
C LYS A 59 -45.88 -14.23 -12.39
N PRO A 60 -44.83 -14.85 -12.97
CA PRO A 60 -44.37 -14.61 -14.33
C PRO A 60 -45.04 -15.55 -15.34
N GLU A 61 -45.33 -15.05 -16.54
CA GLU A 61 -45.53 -15.86 -17.74
C GLU A 61 -44.16 -16.28 -18.34
N VAL A 62 -44.11 -17.53 -18.79
CA VAL A 62 -42.93 -18.23 -19.33
C VAL A 62 -43.15 -18.51 -20.81
N ILE A 63 -42.31 -17.97 -21.71
CA ILE A 63 -41.92 -18.53 -23.03
C ILE A 63 -40.57 -17.86 -23.40
N GLY A 64 -39.44 -18.49 -23.73
CA GLY A 64 -39.07 -19.88 -23.89
C GLY A 64 -37.53 -20.02 -24.04
N SER A 65 -37.03 -21.20 -23.66
CA SER A 65 -35.81 -21.90 -24.09
C SER A 65 -34.48 -21.15 -24.30
N ASN A 66 -33.57 -21.27 -23.33
CA ASN A 66 -32.14 -21.41 -23.65
C ASN A 66 -31.41 -22.31 -22.63
N ASN A 67 -31.15 -23.56 -23.05
CA ASN A 67 -30.68 -24.69 -22.25
C ASN A 67 -29.18 -24.68 -21.88
N LYS A 68 -28.51 -23.51 -21.84
CA LYS A 68 -27.06 -23.43 -21.55
C LYS A 68 -26.69 -22.94 -20.14
N ALA A 69 -27.65 -22.45 -19.35
CA ALA A 69 -27.37 -21.94 -18.00
C ALA A 69 -27.28 -23.01 -16.90
N LYS A 70 -27.66 -24.27 -17.18
CA LYS A 70 -27.71 -25.35 -16.17
C LYS A 70 -26.44 -26.22 -16.06
N GLN A 71 -25.45 -26.04 -16.95
CA GLN A 71 -24.19 -26.80 -16.89
C GLN A 71 -23.11 -26.12 -16.02
N GLY A 72 -23.12 -24.78 -15.92
CA GLY A 72 -22.14 -24.05 -15.10
C GLY A 72 -22.31 -24.26 -13.59
N ALA A 73 -23.54 -24.20 -13.09
CA ALA A 73 -23.82 -24.34 -11.66
C ALA A 73 -23.56 -25.77 -11.11
N LYS A 74 -23.77 -26.81 -11.92
CA LYS A 74 -23.42 -28.20 -11.53
C LYS A 74 -21.90 -28.36 -11.37
N SER A 75 -21.11 -27.77 -12.27
CA SER A 75 -19.63 -27.83 -12.19
C SER A 75 -19.03 -27.16 -10.93
N ILE A 76 -19.71 -26.15 -10.39
CA ILE A 76 -19.24 -25.43 -9.20
C ILE A 76 -19.62 -26.20 -7.94
N ILE A 77 -20.82 -26.76 -7.90
CA ILE A 77 -21.29 -27.60 -6.78
C ILE A 77 -20.45 -28.89 -6.69
N ASP A 78 -20.10 -29.50 -7.82
CA ASP A 78 -19.28 -30.71 -7.84
C ASP A 78 -17.81 -30.41 -7.44
N ARG A 79 -17.26 -29.23 -7.78
CA ARG A 79 -15.95 -28.78 -7.29
C ARG A 79 -15.95 -28.47 -5.79
N LEU A 80 -17.02 -27.88 -5.27
CA LEU A 80 -17.14 -27.59 -3.84
C LEU A 80 -17.32 -28.87 -2.99
N LYS A 81 -17.98 -29.90 -3.54
CA LYS A 81 -18.05 -31.22 -2.91
C LYS A 81 -16.69 -31.92 -2.91
N ALA A 82 -15.96 -31.91 -4.03
CA ALA A 82 -14.62 -32.49 -4.10
C ALA A 82 -13.62 -31.85 -3.11
N ILE A 83 -13.68 -30.53 -2.92
CA ILE A 83 -12.85 -29.81 -1.93
C ILE A 83 -13.24 -30.18 -0.49
N LYS A 84 -14.52 -30.47 -0.24
CA LYS A 84 -15.01 -30.87 1.07
C LYS A 84 -14.63 -32.33 1.39
N ASP A 85 -14.72 -33.21 0.41
CA ASP A 85 -14.34 -34.62 0.54
C ASP A 85 -12.81 -34.80 0.67
N GLU A 86 -12.00 -33.93 0.06
CA GLU A 86 -10.54 -33.87 0.28
C GLU A 86 -10.14 -33.33 1.67
N ALA A 87 -11.00 -32.51 2.30
CA ALA A 87 -10.78 -31.97 3.64
C ALA A 87 -11.12 -32.98 4.76
N GLU A 88 -12.03 -33.93 4.50
CA GLU A 88 -12.51 -34.91 5.48
C GLU A 88 -11.64 -36.20 5.54
N GLY A 89 -10.66 -36.37 4.62
CA GLY A 89 -9.82 -37.58 4.51
C GLY A 89 -8.44 -37.54 5.18
N LYS A 90 -8.05 -36.45 5.87
CA LYS A 90 -6.75 -36.36 6.58
C LYS A 90 -6.92 -36.57 8.09
N PRO A 91 -6.02 -37.33 8.74
CA PRO A 91 -6.08 -37.53 10.19
C PRO A 91 -5.92 -36.19 10.91
N LYS A 92 -6.79 -35.96 11.91
CA LYS A 92 -6.85 -34.74 12.73
C LYS A 92 -5.49 -34.44 13.37
N GLU A 93 -4.73 -33.52 12.80
CA GLU A 93 -3.76 -32.73 13.56
C GLU A 93 -4.53 -31.71 14.41
N LYS A 94 -4.04 -31.57 15.64
CA LYS A 94 -4.66 -30.85 16.76
C LYS A 94 -5.22 -29.48 16.33
N GLU A 95 -6.48 -29.24 16.68
CA GLU A 95 -7.11 -27.92 16.64
C GLU A 95 -6.23 -26.90 17.38
N GLY A 96 -5.51 -26.07 16.63
CA GLY A 96 -4.96 -24.83 17.13
C GLY A 96 -6.12 -23.85 17.38
N PRO A 97 -6.04 -23.01 18.42
CA PRO A 97 -7.10 -22.04 18.70
C PRO A 97 -7.26 -21.08 17.52
N SER A 98 -8.52 -20.73 17.24
CA SER A 98 -8.97 -19.85 16.15
C SER A 98 -8.00 -18.70 15.84
N GLU A 99 -7.69 -18.54 14.56
CA GLU A 99 -6.81 -17.54 13.94
C GLU A 99 -7.41 -16.11 13.96
N LEU A 100 -7.85 -15.69 15.15
CA LEU A 100 -8.14 -14.30 15.49
C LEU A 100 -7.49 -14.04 16.84
N VAL A 101 -6.20 -13.67 16.80
CA VAL A 101 -5.50 -13.18 17.99
C VAL A 101 -6.02 -11.78 18.28
N MET A 102 -7.10 -11.71 19.05
CA MET A 102 -7.42 -10.48 19.76
C MET A 102 -6.29 -10.21 20.77
N PRO A 103 -5.86 -8.95 20.96
CA PRO A 103 -4.93 -8.65 22.05
C PRO A 103 -5.54 -9.20 23.35
N ASP A 104 -4.75 -9.79 24.24
CA ASP A 104 -5.26 -10.36 25.49
C ASP A 104 -5.81 -9.23 26.39
N PRO A 105 -7.10 -9.27 26.81
CA PRO A 105 -7.75 -8.32 27.73
C PRO A 105 -6.92 -7.92 28.94
N ASN A 106 -6.15 -8.86 29.47
CA ASN A 106 -5.41 -8.73 30.72
C ASN A 106 -3.90 -8.52 30.50
N SER A 107 -3.44 -8.37 29.25
CA SER A 107 -2.02 -8.14 28.97
C SER A 107 -1.58 -6.75 29.45
N GLU A 108 -0.62 -6.72 30.36
CA GLU A 108 0.05 -5.50 30.84
C GLU A 108 0.76 -4.71 29.72
N ASN A 109 0.94 -5.32 28.53
CA ASN A 109 1.60 -4.75 27.37
C ASN A 109 0.64 -4.13 26.33
N ARG A 110 -0.64 -3.94 26.66
CA ARG A 110 -1.57 -3.23 25.78
C ARG A 110 -1.28 -1.73 25.74
N LEU A 111 -1.06 -1.21 24.53
CA LEU A 111 -1.25 0.21 24.25
C LEU A 111 -2.76 0.51 24.34
N TYR A 112 -3.11 1.36 25.30
CA TYR A 112 -4.44 1.90 25.52
C TYR A 112 -5.04 2.45 24.21
N ALA A 113 -6.10 1.81 23.71
CA ALA A 113 -7.05 2.39 22.78
C ALA A 113 -8.38 2.51 23.51
N GLY A 114 -8.74 3.73 23.92
CA GLY A 114 -9.99 3.99 24.60
C GLY A 114 -11.18 3.72 23.68
N TYR A 115 -12.14 2.93 24.16
CA TYR A 115 -13.59 3.15 24.03
C TYR A 115 -14.33 2.14 24.92
N ARG A 116 -14.25 2.35 26.24
CA ARG A 116 -15.32 1.96 27.18
C ARG A 116 -15.37 3.03 28.28
N PRO A 117 -16.49 3.73 28.48
CA PRO A 117 -16.72 4.46 29.70
C PRO A 117 -17.14 3.43 30.78
N SER A 118 -16.20 2.61 31.24
CA SER A 118 -16.38 1.91 32.51
C SER A 118 -15.68 2.73 33.58
N ALA A 119 -16.48 3.22 34.53
CA ALA A 119 -16.07 3.98 35.70
C ALA A 119 -15.21 3.13 36.67
N SER A 120 -14.01 2.75 36.25
CA SER A 120 -13.00 2.14 37.10
C SER A 120 -11.81 3.09 37.20
N SER A 121 -11.65 3.64 38.41
CA SER A 121 -10.49 4.38 38.95
C SER A 121 -9.39 4.69 37.94
N ALA A 122 -9.38 5.94 37.46
CA ALA A 122 -8.29 6.48 36.66
C ALA A 122 -6.95 6.23 37.37
N SER A 123 -6.03 5.54 36.71
CA SER A 123 -4.62 5.55 37.08
C SER A 123 -4.16 7.01 37.26
N PRO A 124 -3.38 7.34 38.30
CA PRO A 124 -2.90 8.70 38.55
C PRO A 124 -1.96 9.22 37.46
N VAL A 125 -1.60 8.39 36.47
CA VAL A 125 -0.77 8.80 35.34
C VAL A 125 -1.59 8.72 34.04
N LYS A 126 -2.64 9.56 33.92
CA LYS A 126 -3.12 9.97 32.60
C LYS A 126 -2.00 10.81 31.97
N ARG A 127 -1.10 10.17 31.22
CA ARG A 127 -0.10 10.89 30.42
C ARG A 127 -0.87 11.74 29.41
N ASP A 128 -0.69 13.06 29.50
CA ASP A 128 -1.25 14.01 28.56
C ASP A 128 -0.89 13.58 27.11
N ALA A 129 -1.83 13.72 26.18
CA ALA A 129 -1.64 13.37 24.77
C ALA A 129 -0.44 14.13 24.17
N GLN A 130 -0.20 15.38 24.62
CA GLN A 130 1.00 16.13 24.24
C GLN A 130 2.30 15.47 24.71
N THR A 131 2.30 14.88 25.91
CA THR A 131 3.46 14.18 26.48
C THR A 131 3.67 12.83 25.78
N LEU A 132 2.60 12.12 25.40
CA LEU A 132 2.69 10.91 24.58
C LEU A 132 3.27 11.18 23.19
N ILE A 133 2.85 12.27 22.54
CA ILE A 133 3.40 12.70 21.24
C ILE A 133 4.85 13.19 21.38
N LYS A 134 5.18 13.90 22.47
CA LYS A 134 6.57 14.30 22.76
C LYS A 134 7.49 13.09 22.97
N ASN A 135 7.00 12.07 23.66
CA ASN A 135 7.76 10.86 23.97
C ASN A 135 7.86 9.89 22.79
N SER A 136 7.06 10.06 21.74
CA SER A 136 7.17 9.28 20.51
C SER A 136 8.10 9.90 19.47
N HIS A 137 8.53 11.14 19.66
CA HIS A 137 9.45 11.79 18.73
C HIS A 137 10.84 11.14 18.73
N LYS A 138 11.54 11.26 17.59
CA LYS A 138 12.92 10.77 17.41
C LYS A 138 13.91 11.25 18.47
N GLN A 139 13.61 12.34 19.17
CA GLN A 139 14.41 12.94 20.23
C GLN A 139 14.40 12.12 21.54
N ALA A 140 13.36 11.32 21.76
CA ALA A 140 13.24 10.42 22.91
C ALA A 140 14.06 9.11 22.75
N ARG A 141 14.62 8.87 21.55
CA ARG A 141 15.34 7.65 21.23
C ARG A 141 16.75 7.67 21.82
N GLU A 142 17.13 6.59 22.47
CA GLU A 142 18.48 6.40 22.99
C GLU A 142 19.49 6.16 21.87
N LYS A 143 20.75 6.46 22.16
CA LYS A 143 21.86 6.08 21.27
C LYS A 143 22.11 4.58 21.42
N LEU A 144 22.02 3.85 20.32
CA LEU A 144 22.26 2.41 20.28
C LEU A 144 23.75 2.13 20.47
N LYS A 145 24.06 1.10 21.25
CA LYS A 145 25.43 0.60 21.41
C LYS A 145 25.87 -0.13 20.14
N PRO A 146 27.17 -0.12 19.79
CA PRO A 146 27.67 -0.84 18.62
C PRO A 146 27.29 -2.33 18.60
N GLN A 147 27.33 -2.98 19.77
CA GLN A 147 26.94 -4.39 19.92
C GLN A 147 25.45 -4.66 19.63
N GLU A 148 24.58 -3.69 19.92
CA GLU A 148 23.15 -3.81 19.64
C GLU A 148 22.89 -3.66 18.15
N ILE A 149 23.57 -2.71 17.50
CA ILE A 149 23.53 -2.52 16.05
C ILE A 149 24.01 -3.80 15.35
N GLU A 150 25.15 -4.36 15.78
CA GLU A 150 25.70 -5.58 15.19
C GLU A 150 24.72 -6.76 15.31
N LYS A 151 24.05 -6.92 16.46
CA LYS A 151 23.00 -7.95 16.63
C LYS A 151 21.85 -7.76 15.64
N ILE A 152 21.35 -6.53 15.48
CA ILE A 152 20.27 -6.22 14.53
C ILE A 152 20.72 -6.52 13.09
N VAL A 153 21.93 -6.08 12.72
CA VAL A 153 22.48 -6.25 11.37
C VAL A 153 22.71 -7.72 11.04
N LYS A 154 23.23 -8.51 11.98
CA LYS A 154 23.49 -9.94 11.79
C LYS A 154 22.20 -10.75 11.65
N PHE A 155 21.14 -10.32 12.35
CA PHE A 155 19.82 -10.94 12.30
C PHE A 155 19.12 -10.68 10.95
N PHE A 156 19.02 -9.41 10.53
CA PHE A 156 18.24 -9.04 9.34
C PHE A 156 19.03 -8.97 8.03
N LYS A 157 20.36 -8.84 8.10
CA LYS A 157 21.29 -8.84 6.96
C LYS A 157 20.86 -7.85 5.88
N HIS A 158 20.64 -8.35 4.65
CA HIS A 158 20.27 -7.57 3.47
C HIS A 158 19.03 -6.69 3.62
N LYS A 159 18.14 -6.98 4.58
CA LYS A 159 16.97 -6.15 4.86
C LYS A 159 17.33 -4.83 5.55
N VAL A 160 18.50 -4.71 6.17
CA VAL A 160 18.95 -3.44 6.77
C VAL A 160 19.18 -2.43 5.65
N VAL A 161 18.58 -1.26 5.71
CA VAL A 161 18.78 -0.19 4.72
C VAL A 161 19.54 0.99 5.30
N LYS A 162 19.34 1.33 6.57
CA LYS A 162 20.03 2.46 7.20
C LYS A 162 20.33 2.19 8.66
N ILE A 163 21.49 2.66 9.06
CA ILE A 163 21.98 2.61 10.41
C ILE A 163 22.22 4.05 10.84
N ASN A 164 21.45 4.51 11.81
CA ASN A 164 21.67 5.76 12.51
C ASN A 164 22.21 5.46 13.91
N ARG A 165 22.66 6.51 14.62
CA ARG A 165 23.08 6.38 16.02
C ARG A 165 21.93 5.97 16.96
N THR A 166 20.68 6.19 16.57
CA THR A 166 19.51 6.00 17.45
C THR A 166 18.49 4.99 16.90
N GLU A 167 18.62 4.56 15.65
CA GLU A 167 17.67 3.66 15.00
C GLU A 167 18.37 2.83 13.93
N VAL A 168 17.86 1.62 13.72
CA VAL A 168 18.18 0.81 12.54
C VAL A 168 16.91 0.66 11.71
N VAL A 169 16.98 1.05 10.44
CA VAL A 169 15.87 0.98 9.50
C VAL A 169 16.04 -0.26 8.62
N LEU A 170 14.98 -1.04 8.58
CA LEU A 170 14.84 -2.27 7.83
C LEU A 170 13.83 -2.06 6.72
N LYS A 171 14.01 -2.81 5.65
CA LYS A 171 13.09 -2.84 4.55
C LYS A 171 12.98 -4.24 3.98
N ASN A 172 11.76 -4.75 4.01
CA ASN A 172 11.45 -6.13 3.67
C ASN A 172 10.84 -6.23 2.27
N ASN A 173 9.79 -5.45 2.04
CA ASN A 173 8.94 -5.51 0.86
C ASN A 173 8.29 -4.12 0.64
N LYS A 174 6.98 -4.02 0.40
CA LYS A 174 6.24 -2.74 0.47
C LYS A 174 6.40 -2.01 1.81
N TYR A 175 6.52 -2.74 2.92
CA TYR A 175 6.72 -2.18 4.26
C TYR A 175 8.16 -2.35 4.73
N GLY A 176 8.61 -1.39 5.53
CA GLY A 176 9.84 -1.45 6.30
C GLY A 176 9.55 -1.37 7.79
N PHE A 177 10.61 -1.35 8.58
CA PHE A 177 10.53 -1.28 10.04
C PHE A 177 11.66 -0.41 10.58
N GLU A 178 11.39 0.38 11.61
CA GLU A 178 12.43 1.03 12.40
C GLU A 178 12.55 0.32 13.74
N ILE A 179 13.78 0.00 14.14
CA ILE A 179 14.11 -0.57 15.45
C ILE A 179 14.89 0.47 16.23
N TYR A 180 14.41 0.82 17.43
CA TYR A 180 15.05 1.78 18.31
C TYR A 180 14.76 1.48 19.77
N ASN A 181 15.57 2.01 20.69
CA ASN A 181 15.29 2.00 22.11
C ASN A 181 14.78 3.38 22.54
N ASN A 182 13.73 3.43 23.35
CA ASN A 182 13.11 4.66 23.79
C ASN A 182 13.49 4.95 25.26
N ASN A 183 14.10 6.11 25.51
CA ASN A 183 14.60 6.49 26.84
C ASN A 183 13.45 6.71 27.84
N VAL A 184 12.27 7.09 27.37
CA VAL A 184 11.17 7.51 28.25
C VAL A 184 10.45 6.33 28.90
N ASP A 185 10.31 5.22 28.18
CA ASP A 185 9.70 4.00 28.70
C ASP A 185 10.72 2.87 28.92
N GLY A 186 11.98 3.06 28.50
CA GLY A 186 13.06 2.08 28.60
C GLY A 186 12.84 0.84 27.74
N ARG A 187 11.94 0.91 26.74
CA ARG A 187 11.55 -0.24 25.91
C ARG A 187 12.17 -0.17 24.52
N TRP A 188 12.42 -1.36 23.98
CA TRP A 188 12.78 -1.55 22.58
C TRP A 188 11.54 -1.56 21.71
N TRP A 189 11.54 -0.73 20.69
CA TRP A 189 10.42 -0.58 19.78
C TRP A 189 10.76 -1.09 18.40
N VAL A 190 9.80 -1.79 17.80
CA VAL A 190 9.71 -1.98 16.35
C VAL A 190 8.49 -1.20 15.86
N ALA A 191 8.67 -0.30 14.90
CA ALA A 191 7.57 0.44 14.27
C ALA A 191 7.57 0.25 12.75
N ALA A 192 6.40 0.05 12.17
CA ALA A 192 6.25 -0.12 10.73
C ALA A 192 6.47 1.21 9.97
N THR A 193 7.11 1.13 8.80
CA THR A 193 7.41 2.28 7.96
C THR A 193 6.93 2.06 6.52
N CYS A 194 6.37 3.09 5.91
CA CYS A 194 6.10 3.13 4.47
C CYS A 194 7.27 3.81 3.77
N HIS A 195 7.76 3.22 2.68
CA HIS A 195 8.76 3.89 1.84
C HIS A 195 8.08 4.38 0.56
N GLU A 196 8.70 5.36 -0.10
CA GLU A 196 8.28 5.80 -1.42
C GLU A 196 8.20 4.63 -2.42
N GLU A 197 7.34 4.78 -3.43
CA GLU A 197 7.32 3.88 -4.59
C GLU A 197 8.71 3.84 -5.22
N LEU A 198 9.21 2.62 -5.48
CA LEU A 198 10.55 2.38 -5.98
C LEU A 198 11.65 3.16 -5.23
N TRP A 199 11.74 2.94 -3.91
CA TRP A 199 12.58 3.72 -3.02
C TRP A 199 14.05 3.85 -3.47
N ASN A 200 14.69 4.94 -3.07
CA ASN A 200 16.13 5.18 -3.27
C ASN A 200 16.97 4.84 -2.02
N PRO A 201 17.81 3.79 -2.03
CA PRO A 201 18.65 3.39 -0.88
C PRO A 201 19.63 4.45 -0.38
N ARG A 202 19.95 5.50 -1.17
CA ARG A 202 20.84 6.59 -0.74
C ARG A 202 20.10 7.78 -0.14
N LYS A 203 18.89 8.08 -0.61
CA LYS A 203 18.11 9.24 -0.15
C LYS A 203 17.05 8.89 0.91
N GLN A 204 16.70 7.62 1.05
CA GLN A 204 15.86 7.03 2.10
C GLN A 204 14.84 7.97 2.73
N ASN A 205 13.79 8.24 1.96
CA ASN A 205 12.58 8.84 2.47
C ASN A 205 11.62 7.72 2.88
N TYR A 206 11.20 7.76 4.13
CA TYR A 206 10.15 6.88 4.64
C TYR A 206 9.31 7.65 5.65
N ILE A 207 8.05 7.26 5.74
CA ILE A 207 7.11 7.75 6.73
C ILE A 207 6.92 6.61 7.72
N SER A 208 7.28 6.83 8.99
CA SER A 208 6.86 5.93 10.06
C SER A 208 5.35 5.99 10.16
N PHE A 209 4.67 4.85 10.14
CA PHE A 209 3.22 4.81 10.25
C PHE A 209 2.77 5.31 11.63
N TRP A 210 2.51 6.61 11.68
CA TRP A 210 1.75 7.32 12.70
C TRP A 210 0.48 7.83 12.02
N SER A 211 -0.50 6.97 11.74
CA SER A 211 -1.80 7.43 11.23
C SER A 211 -2.78 7.58 12.39
N GLY A 212 -2.87 8.81 12.94
CA GLY A 212 -3.80 9.12 14.03
C GLY A 212 -3.64 8.16 15.22
N ASN A 213 -4.75 7.53 15.65
CA ASN A 213 -4.82 6.63 16.82
C ASN A 213 -4.33 5.18 16.57
N THR A 214 -3.78 4.85 15.41
CA THR A 214 -3.29 3.48 15.12
C THR A 214 -1.78 3.48 14.95
N PHE A 215 -1.09 3.27 16.07
CA PHE A 215 0.34 3.00 16.10
C PHE A 215 0.58 1.53 15.71
N ILE A 216 1.23 1.27 14.57
CA ILE A 216 1.69 -0.08 14.21
C ILE A 216 3.12 -0.23 14.70
N GLY A 217 3.27 -0.41 16.00
CA GLY A 217 4.54 -0.78 16.58
C GLY A 217 4.37 -1.42 17.95
N TYR A 218 5.39 -2.14 18.36
CA TYR A 218 5.39 -2.94 19.58
C TYR A 218 6.61 -2.60 20.41
N GLY A 219 6.37 -2.23 21.67
CA GLY A 219 7.40 -1.94 22.66
C GLY A 219 7.64 -3.17 23.54
N GLN A 220 8.83 -3.75 23.47
CA GLN A 220 9.26 -4.92 24.23
C GLN A 220 10.31 -4.55 25.28
N ALA A 221 10.47 -5.40 26.28
CA ALA A 221 11.47 -5.19 27.32
C ALA A 221 12.90 -5.40 26.81
N THR A 222 13.09 -6.35 25.89
CA THR A 222 14.41 -6.71 25.38
C THR A 222 14.57 -6.52 23.88
N LEU A 223 15.81 -6.30 23.45
CA LEU A 223 16.16 -6.28 22.03
C LEU A 223 15.80 -7.62 21.35
N LYS A 224 16.04 -8.75 22.01
CA LYS A 224 15.78 -10.09 21.44
C LYS A 224 14.30 -10.27 21.07
N GLU A 225 13.40 -9.97 22.00
CA GLU A 225 11.94 -10.02 21.76
C GLU A 225 11.54 -9.07 20.63
N THR A 226 12.20 -7.90 20.52
CA THR A 226 11.93 -6.94 19.44
C THR A 226 12.37 -7.47 18.08
N LEU A 227 13.51 -8.18 18.01
CA LEU A 227 13.97 -8.83 16.77
C LEU A 227 13.00 -9.92 16.32
N GLU A 228 12.56 -10.78 17.24
CA GLU A 228 11.59 -11.84 16.98
C GLU A 228 10.25 -11.26 16.55
N LYS A 229 9.78 -10.20 17.22
CA LYS A 229 8.53 -9.52 16.85
C LYS A 229 8.63 -8.84 15.48
N ALA A 230 9.76 -8.24 15.16
CA ALA A 230 9.99 -7.65 13.85
C ALA A 230 10.00 -8.72 12.74
N GLU A 231 10.58 -9.90 12.99
CA GLU A 231 10.52 -11.03 12.06
C GLU A 231 9.09 -11.55 11.88
N GLU A 232 8.34 -11.68 12.98
CA GLU A 232 6.92 -12.06 12.94
C GLU A 232 6.13 -11.09 12.05
N LEU A 233 6.29 -9.78 12.22
CA LEU A 233 5.60 -8.76 11.41
C LEU A 233 6.05 -8.73 9.93
N MET A 234 7.27 -9.17 9.64
CA MET A 234 7.77 -9.30 8.27
C MET A 234 7.19 -10.50 7.54
N ASN A 235 6.83 -11.56 8.26
CA ASN A 235 6.40 -12.83 7.67
C ASN A 235 4.87 -13.01 7.76
N TYR A 236 4.25 -12.45 8.79
CA TYR A 236 2.84 -12.65 9.11
C TYR A 236 2.08 -11.33 9.23
N GLY A 237 0.75 -11.41 9.17
CA GLY A 237 -0.14 -10.27 9.31
C GLY A 237 -0.16 -9.32 8.11
N ARG A 238 -0.66 -8.09 8.34
CA ARG A 238 -0.92 -7.09 7.29
C ARG A 238 0.36 -6.56 6.61
N THR A 239 1.49 -6.55 7.33
CA THR A 239 2.78 -6.05 6.81
C THR A 239 3.62 -7.14 6.14
N GLY A 240 3.38 -8.41 6.48
CA GLY A 240 4.14 -9.53 5.93
C GLY A 240 3.54 -10.11 4.64
N ASN A 241 2.22 -10.25 4.58
CA ASN A 241 1.56 -10.92 3.45
C ASN A 241 1.16 -9.93 2.35
N ILE A 242 2.06 -9.74 1.38
CA ILE A 242 1.77 -8.93 0.18
C ILE A 242 1.50 -9.85 -1.00
N ILE A 243 0.35 -9.64 -1.60
CA ILE A 243 -0.03 -10.31 -2.85
C ILE A 243 0.56 -9.51 -4.01
N TRP A 244 1.66 -10.03 -4.56
CA TRP A 244 2.27 -9.51 -5.77
C TRP A 244 1.48 -9.95 -6.99
N LYS A 245 1.32 -9.03 -7.95
CA LYS A 245 0.71 -9.31 -9.25
C LYS A 245 1.76 -9.88 -10.21
N ASP A 246 2.85 -9.15 -10.38
CA ASP A 246 3.97 -9.48 -11.24
C ASP A 246 5.23 -8.77 -10.75
N PHE A 247 6.38 -9.12 -11.33
CA PHE A 247 7.70 -8.57 -11.00
C PHE A 247 8.36 -8.00 -12.24
N ALA A 248 9.10 -6.90 -12.08
CA ALA A 248 9.89 -6.36 -13.17
C ALA A 248 11.07 -7.29 -13.48
N VAL A 249 11.21 -7.67 -14.74
CA VAL A 249 12.32 -8.46 -15.28
C VAL A 249 13.22 -7.67 -16.20
N ASP A 250 12.74 -6.54 -16.73
CA ASP A 250 13.54 -5.62 -17.53
C ASP A 250 12.88 -4.24 -17.61
N TRP A 251 13.59 -3.25 -18.13
CA TRP A 251 13.01 -1.93 -18.43
C TRP A 251 13.53 -1.40 -19.77
N ASN A 252 12.64 -0.75 -20.52
CA ASN A 252 12.94 -0.09 -21.77
C ASN A 252 12.75 1.42 -21.60
N GLU A 253 13.85 2.14 -21.47
CA GLU A 253 13.86 3.61 -21.29
C GLU A 253 13.30 4.33 -22.52
N LYS A 254 13.59 3.84 -23.74
CA LYS A 254 13.12 4.48 -24.99
C LYS A 254 11.62 4.33 -25.19
N GLY A 255 11.08 3.19 -24.78
CA GLY A 255 9.64 2.92 -24.86
C GLY A 255 8.85 3.39 -23.65
N ASN A 256 9.52 3.85 -22.59
CA ASN A 256 8.94 4.08 -21.27
C ASN A 256 8.15 2.87 -20.73
N ARG A 257 8.76 1.68 -20.74
CA ARG A 257 8.07 0.44 -20.32
C ARG A 257 8.86 -0.39 -19.33
N PHE A 258 8.19 -0.89 -18.30
CA PHE A 258 8.63 -2.07 -17.56
C PHE A 258 8.23 -3.34 -18.31
N ILE A 259 9.11 -4.33 -18.30
CA ILE A 259 8.79 -5.70 -18.70
C ILE A 259 8.56 -6.49 -17.43
N ALA A 260 7.38 -7.09 -17.29
CA ALA A 260 6.94 -7.80 -16.10
C ALA A 260 6.76 -9.30 -16.38
N SER A 261 6.99 -10.12 -15.37
CA SER A 261 6.81 -11.57 -15.40
C SER A 261 6.38 -12.06 -14.02
N ASN A 262 5.92 -13.30 -13.93
CA ASN A 262 5.57 -13.93 -12.65
C ASN A 262 6.83 -14.29 -11.85
N THR A 263 8.00 -14.35 -12.49
CA THR A 263 9.29 -14.66 -11.85
C THR A 263 10.09 -13.38 -11.61
N ALA A 264 10.47 -13.13 -10.36
CA ALA A 264 11.28 -11.96 -10.00
C ALA A 264 12.71 -12.06 -10.54
N ARG A 265 13.17 -11.00 -11.22
CA ARG A 265 14.59 -10.82 -11.54
C ARG A 265 15.25 -9.99 -10.46
N LYS A 266 16.49 -10.38 -10.14
CA LYS A 266 17.37 -9.63 -9.23
C LYS A 266 18.22 -8.64 -10.03
N PHE A 267 18.12 -7.38 -9.69
CA PHE A 267 18.90 -6.28 -10.23
C PHE A 267 20.10 -5.98 -9.34
N THR A 268 21.23 -5.67 -9.95
CA THR A 268 22.38 -5.11 -9.24
C THR A 268 22.08 -3.68 -8.80
N TRP A 269 22.83 -3.17 -7.82
CA TRP A 269 22.70 -1.77 -7.38
C TRP A 269 22.79 -0.76 -8.54
N LYS A 270 23.73 -0.97 -9.48
CA LYS A 270 23.92 -0.07 -10.63
C LYS A 270 22.72 -0.06 -11.57
N GLU A 271 22.11 -1.22 -11.81
CA GLU A 271 20.88 -1.32 -12.62
C GLU A 271 19.72 -0.68 -11.87
N TYR A 272 19.53 -1.04 -10.61
CA TYR A 272 18.45 -0.50 -9.78
C TYR A 272 18.51 1.04 -9.68
N GLN A 273 19.70 1.63 -9.52
CA GLN A 273 19.88 3.07 -9.49
C GLN A 273 19.44 3.76 -10.80
N LYS A 274 19.68 3.13 -11.95
CA LYS A 274 19.20 3.64 -13.25
C LYS A 274 17.68 3.59 -13.32
N ILE A 275 17.08 2.48 -12.89
CA ILE A 275 15.63 2.31 -12.83
C ILE A 275 15.00 3.38 -11.94
N VAL A 276 15.52 3.61 -10.73
CA VAL A 276 15.03 4.65 -9.80
C VAL A 276 15.05 6.02 -10.46
N LYS A 277 16.18 6.41 -11.04
CA LYS A 277 16.32 7.71 -11.70
C LYS A 277 15.33 7.87 -12.86
N TRP A 278 15.24 6.86 -13.71
CA TRP A 278 14.31 6.88 -14.85
C TRP A 278 12.85 6.91 -14.41
N TYR A 279 12.49 6.17 -13.35
CA TYR A 279 11.15 6.18 -12.76
C TYR A 279 10.78 7.56 -12.21
N ASP A 280 11.65 8.17 -11.42
CA ASP A 280 11.43 9.51 -10.86
C ASP A 280 11.13 10.56 -11.95
N GLU A 281 11.83 10.47 -13.09
CA GLU A 281 11.66 11.38 -14.22
C GLU A 281 10.40 11.10 -15.06
N ASN A 282 9.95 9.85 -15.16
CA ASN A 282 8.95 9.42 -16.15
C ASN A 282 7.68 8.78 -15.56
N LYS A 283 7.52 8.65 -14.24
CA LYS A 283 6.50 7.83 -13.55
C LYS A 283 5.08 7.88 -14.13
N ILE A 284 4.62 9.03 -14.63
CA ILE A 284 3.27 9.22 -15.18
C ILE A 284 3.06 8.46 -16.50
N TRP A 285 4.13 8.28 -17.28
CA TRP A 285 4.12 7.76 -18.65
C TRP A 285 4.58 6.30 -18.73
N ILE A 286 5.01 5.71 -17.61
CA ILE A 286 5.56 4.36 -17.62
C ILE A 286 4.43 3.33 -17.69
N LEU A 287 4.55 2.47 -18.68
CA LEU A 287 3.63 1.36 -18.93
C LEU A 287 4.27 0.03 -18.54
N VAL A 288 3.45 -0.98 -18.29
CA VAL A 288 3.89 -2.35 -17.97
C VAL A 288 3.52 -3.29 -19.11
N LYS A 289 4.50 -4.05 -19.57
CA LYS A 289 4.39 -5.08 -20.61
C LYS A 289 4.59 -6.44 -19.98
N GLN A 290 3.72 -7.40 -20.25
CA GLN A 290 3.99 -8.78 -19.86
C GLN A 290 5.04 -9.41 -20.79
N GLN A 291 6.04 -10.07 -20.22
CA GLN A 291 7.09 -10.75 -20.96
C GLN A 291 6.50 -11.81 -21.88
N GLY A 292 6.89 -11.78 -23.16
CA GLY A 292 6.45 -12.75 -24.17
C GLY A 292 5.00 -12.57 -24.66
N VAL A 293 4.27 -11.57 -24.16
CA VAL A 293 2.92 -11.23 -24.64
C VAL A 293 3.00 -10.00 -25.54
N VAL A 294 2.46 -10.14 -26.76
CA VAL A 294 2.34 -9.03 -27.70
C VAL A 294 1.19 -8.14 -27.25
N ASP A 295 1.48 -6.85 -27.10
CA ASP A 295 0.47 -5.88 -26.70
C ASP A 295 0.13 -4.89 -27.83
N TYR A 296 -0.80 -3.98 -27.54
CA TYR A 296 -1.24 -2.96 -28.49
C TYR A 296 -0.09 -2.10 -29.04
N GLU A 297 0.85 -1.66 -28.19
CA GLU A 297 1.96 -0.83 -28.62
C GLU A 297 2.94 -1.58 -29.50
N ASP A 298 3.20 -2.86 -29.20
CA ASP A 298 4.03 -3.72 -30.05
C ASP A 298 3.42 -3.84 -31.45
N LEU A 299 2.12 -4.17 -31.54
CA LEU A 299 1.43 -4.28 -32.83
C LEU A 299 1.42 -2.95 -33.59
N MET A 300 1.24 -1.82 -32.89
CA MET A 300 1.33 -0.50 -33.53
C MET A 300 2.74 -0.21 -34.06
N ASN A 301 3.77 -0.53 -33.29
CA ASN A 301 5.16 -0.31 -33.70
C ASN A 301 5.56 -1.23 -34.86
N GLU A 302 5.16 -2.50 -34.83
CA GLU A 302 5.32 -3.42 -35.95
C GLU A 302 4.60 -2.93 -37.19
N THR A 303 3.36 -2.45 -37.05
CA THR A 303 2.59 -1.90 -38.17
C THR A 303 3.27 -0.66 -38.74
N LYS A 304 3.77 0.26 -37.90
CA LYS A 304 4.53 1.44 -38.35
C LYS A 304 5.82 1.03 -39.07
N ALA A 305 6.55 0.05 -38.56
CA ALA A 305 7.77 -0.47 -39.19
C ALA A 305 7.46 -1.12 -40.55
N LYS A 306 6.41 -1.94 -40.65
CA LYS A 306 5.96 -2.55 -41.91
C LYS A 306 5.55 -1.48 -42.95
N LYS A 307 4.84 -0.42 -42.54
CA LYS A 307 4.56 0.74 -43.42
C LYS A 307 5.84 1.39 -43.92
N ALA A 308 6.79 1.64 -43.02
CA ALA A 308 8.05 2.29 -43.37
C ALA A 308 8.87 1.46 -44.37
N ARG A 309 8.78 0.12 -44.30
CA ARG A 309 9.42 -0.81 -45.25
C ARG A 309 8.63 -1.02 -46.55
N GLY A 310 7.46 -0.41 -46.72
CA GLY A 310 6.61 -0.57 -47.90
C GLY A 310 5.85 -1.90 -47.98
N GLU A 311 5.78 -2.66 -46.88
CA GLU A 311 5.07 -3.94 -46.82
C GLU A 311 3.55 -3.73 -46.73
N LYS A 312 2.76 -4.58 -47.41
CA LYS A 312 1.30 -4.57 -47.29
C LYS A 312 0.87 -4.99 -45.87
N ILE A 313 0.03 -4.19 -45.25
CA ILE A 313 -0.52 -4.48 -43.91
C ILE A 313 -1.89 -5.13 -44.05
N ASN A 314 -2.10 -6.22 -43.31
CA ASN A 314 -3.40 -6.83 -43.19
C ASN A 314 -4.33 -5.91 -42.37
N PRO A 315 -5.49 -5.49 -42.91
CA PRO A 315 -6.48 -4.70 -42.16
C PRO A 315 -6.90 -5.35 -40.84
N MET A 316 -6.87 -6.68 -40.75
CA MET A 316 -7.19 -7.43 -39.53
C MET A 316 -6.27 -7.12 -38.36
N THR A 317 -5.03 -6.71 -38.59
CA THR A 317 -4.09 -6.34 -37.52
C THR A 317 -4.60 -5.13 -36.72
N SER A 318 -5.31 -4.19 -37.37
CA SER A 318 -5.92 -3.05 -36.70
C SER A 318 -7.11 -3.43 -35.82
N VAL A 319 -7.88 -4.45 -36.24
CA VAL A 319 -9.00 -5.00 -35.46
C VAL A 319 -8.45 -5.79 -34.27
N GLN A 320 -7.43 -6.63 -34.49
CA GLN A 320 -6.74 -7.36 -33.44
C GLN A 320 -6.14 -6.44 -32.38
N ALA A 321 -5.51 -5.34 -32.79
CA ALA A 321 -4.98 -4.35 -31.87
C ALA A 321 -6.08 -3.74 -30.98
N LYS A 322 -7.25 -3.42 -31.54
CA LYS A 322 -8.39 -2.89 -30.76
C LYS A 322 -9.02 -3.90 -29.80
N LEU A 323 -8.79 -5.20 -30.01
CA LEU A 323 -9.25 -6.27 -29.14
C LEU A 323 -8.25 -6.58 -28.00
N LEU A 324 -7.02 -6.07 -28.09
CA LEU A 324 -6.04 -6.18 -27.01
C LEU A 324 -6.32 -5.13 -25.94
N ASP A 325 -6.15 -5.53 -24.69
CA ASP A 325 -6.25 -4.61 -23.57
C ASP A 325 -5.18 -3.51 -23.68
N PRO A 326 -5.52 -2.27 -23.30
CA PRO A 326 -4.53 -1.20 -23.26
C PRO A 326 -3.41 -1.55 -22.27
N PRO A 327 -2.18 -1.10 -22.52
CA PRO A 327 -1.06 -1.37 -21.63
C PRO A 327 -1.35 -0.80 -20.23
N ARG A 328 -1.07 -1.61 -19.21
CA ARG A 328 -1.29 -1.24 -17.82
C ARG A 328 -0.31 -0.14 -17.40
N LYS A 329 -0.76 0.84 -16.61
CA LYS A 329 0.14 1.82 -15.98
C LYS A 329 0.97 1.18 -14.85
N ALA A 330 2.22 1.61 -14.70
CA ALA A 330 3.04 1.21 -13.57
C ALA A 330 2.54 1.91 -12.28
N GLN A 331 1.68 1.22 -11.53
CA GLN A 331 1.15 1.65 -10.24
C GLN A 331 1.46 0.61 -9.17
N PHE A 332 1.50 1.04 -7.90
CA PHE A 332 1.79 0.19 -6.73
C PHE A 332 3.10 -0.59 -6.88
N LEU A 333 4.13 0.16 -7.25
CA LEU A 333 5.45 -0.37 -7.55
C LEU A 333 6.39 -0.23 -6.36
N PHE A 334 6.96 -1.36 -5.93
CA PHE A 334 7.86 -1.40 -4.79
C PHE A 334 9.14 -2.14 -5.16
N GLY A 335 10.27 -1.43 -5.14
CA GLY A 335 11.59 -2.07 -5.09
C GLY A 335 11.82 -2.69 -3.72
N TYR A 336 12.65 -3.73 -3.56
CA TYR A 336 13.17 -4.16 -2.25
C TYR A 336 14.50 -4.94 -2.24
N PRO A 337 15.32 -4.94 -1.15
CA PRO A 337 16.62 -5.58 -1.22
C PRO A 337 16.42 -7.07 -1.03
N VAL A 338 17.29 -7.82 -1.68
CA VAL A 338 17.31 -9.27 -1.61
C VAL A 338 18.73 -9.70 -1.39
N LYS A 339 18.89 -10.85 -0.72
CA LYS A 339 20.19 -11.45 -0.45
C LYS A 339 20.98 -11.59 -1.75
N ASP A 340 22.18 -11.03 -1.77
CA ASP A 340 23.21 -11.36 -2.76
C ASP A 340 23.91 -12.66 -2.34
N PRO A 341 23.81 -13.76 -3.11
CA PRO A 341 24.52 -15.00 -2.82
C PRO A 341 26.05 -14.85 -2.88
N LYS A 342 26.57 -13.84 -3.61
CA LYS A 342 28.00 -13.62 -3.79
C LYS A 342 28.63 -12.87 -2.63
N TYR A 343 27.85 -12.06 -1.90
CA TYR A 343 28.34 -11.28 -0.78
C TYR A 343 28.49 -12.15 0.48
N LYS A 344 29.69 -12.13 1.07
CA LYS A 344 30.04 -12.87 2.30
C LYS A 344 30.47 -11.96 3.47
N GLY A 345 30.46 -10.64 3.27
CA GLY A 345 30.86 -9.69 4.31
C GLY A 345 29.76 -9.43 5.35
N GLU A 346 30.03 -8.46 6.23
CA GLU A 346 29.14 -8.06 7.33
C GLU A 346 28.52 -6.67 7.14
N ASP A 347 28.99 -5.88 6.17
CA ASP A 347 28.45 -4.56 5.83
C ASP A 347 27.19 -4.71 4.96
N TYR A 348 26.11 -5.12 5.62
CA TYR A 348 24.78 -5.14 5.02
C TYR A 348 24.10 -3.77 5.03
N ALA A 349 24.73 -2.69 5.47
CA ALA A 349 24.14 -1.36 5.36
C ALA A 349 24.30 -0.81 3.93
N ASN A 350 25.48 -1.04 3.35
CA ASN A 350 25.81 -0.57 2.01
C ASN A 350 24.88 -1.16 0.94
N PRO A 351 24.23 -0.33 0.09
CA PRO A 351 23.37 -0.80 -0.99
C PRO A 351 24.09 -1.64 -2.05
N GLU A 352 25.40 -1.46 -2.23
CA GLU A 352 26.17 -2.19 -3.24
C GLU A 352 26.34 -3.68 -2.92
N ASN A 353 26.20 -4.05 -1.64
CA ASN A 353 26.33 -5.42 -1.16
C ASN A 353 25.02 -6.22 -1.24
N LYS A 354 24.03 -5.70 -1.97
CA LYS A 354 22.68 -6.25 -2.08
C LYS A 354 22.25 -6.34 -3.53
N LEU A 355 21.30 -7.24 -3.76
CA LEU A 355 20.50 -7.24 -4.98
C LEU A 355 19.15 -6.61 -4.69
N TYR A 356 18.41 -6.28 -5.75
CA TYR A 356 17.12 -5.63 -5.65
C TYR A 356 16.10 -6.35 -6.51
N GLU A 357 14.90 -6.52 -6.01
CA GLU A 357 13.74 -6.95 -6.79
C GLU A 357 12.76 -5.79 -6.88
N ILE A 358 11.90 -5.81 -7.89
CA ILE A 358 10.87 -4.80 -8.09
C ILE A 358 9.57 -5.55 -8.34
N GLY A 359 8.58 -5.36 -7.47
CA GLY A 359 7.28 -6.00 -7.54
C GLY A 359 6.16 -4.99 -7.75
N PHE A 360 5.12 -5.40 -8.47
CA PHE A 360 3.86 -4.64 -8.59
C PHE A 360 2.80 -5.32 -7.71
N ALA A 361 2.16 -4.57 -6.82
CA ALA A 361 1.08 -5.09 -5.97
C ALA A 361 -0.31 -4.88 -6.62
N TYR A 362 -1.31 -5.64 -6.16
CA TYR A 362 -2.70 -5.46 -6.60
C TYR A 362 -3.37 -4.19 -6.05
N ALA A 363 -2.97 -3.74 -4.86
CA ALA A 363 -3.53 -2.56 -4.18
C ALA A 363 -2.56 -1.98 -3.13
N GLU A 364 -2.83 -0.72 -2.72
CA GLU A 364 -2.13 0.03 -1.67
C GLU A 364 -2.35 -0.46 -0.24
#